data_AF-A0A354IWI3-F1
#
_entry.id   AF-A0A354IWI3-F1
#
_cell.length_a   1.000
_cell.length_b   1.000
_cell.length_c   1.000
_cell.angle_alpha   90.00
_cell.angle_beta   90.00
_cell.angle_gamma   90.00
#
_symmetry.space_group_name_H-M   'P 1'
#
loop_
_entity.id
_entity.type
_entity.pdbx_description
1 polymer ?
#
loop_
_entity_poly.entity_id
_entity_poly.type
_entity_poly.pdbx_seq_one_letter_code
_entity_poly.pdbx_strand_id
1 'polypeptide(L)'
;MKKTALLFAGLLLAGFVHAGELEDAKALFEQKKYPEAMKLYTKLANAGNVEAQQSLGQMYWYGEAGEVDEAKATMWFTKAAAKGNKVAADSLVIMQQRVARRADIDYWVSKYDGEDLKSGKFHCPAPRVPPISKQSDEIDRVANAINKWQDCYNAFVQNLNAVSPLSNRIPADVAKLMNAAEMEKAKAHLAQVQENVSEEAKVGAKMTLADVAVWRSATEAYIAEHNAIVNKAPKEDSISSKRK
;
A
#
# COMPACT_ATOMS: atom_id res chain seq x y z
N MET A 1 1.16 3.21 90.98
CA MET A 1 2.20 2.64 90.08
C MET A 1 1.68 2.71 88.64
N LYS A 2 2.61 2.84 87.69
CA LYS A 2 2.48 3.52 86.38
C LYS A 2 1.48 2.88 85.39
N LYS A 3 0.83 3.75 84.62
CA LYS A 3 0.13 3.51 83.35
C LYS A 3 1.15 3.18 82.25
N THR A 4 0.83 2.26 81.32
CA THR A 4 1.21 2.38 79.90
C THR A 4 0.42 1.37 79.06
N ALA A 5 -0.59 1.88 78.33
CA ALA A 5 -1.07 1.30 77.09
C ALA A 5 -0.10 1.71 75.97
N LEU A 6 0.19 0.80 75.03
CA LEU A 6 1.00 1.09 73.84
C LEU A 6 0.18 0.74 72.59
N LEU A 7 0.02 1.78 71.77
CA LEU A 7 -0.80 1.89 70.57
C LEU A 7 -0.26 1.06 69.41
N PHE A 8 -1.12 0.27 68.78
CA PHE A 8 -0.97 -0.19 67.40
C PHE A 8 -1.73 0.79 66.50
N ALA A 9 -1.03 1.79 65.93
CA ALA A 9 -1.59 2.65 64.90
C ALA A 9 -0.45 3.21 64.04
N GLY A 10 -0.21 2.61 62.86
CA GLY A 10 0.83 3.09 61.96
C GLY A 10 1.01 2.26 60.70
N LEU A 11 -0.05 2.07 59.90
CA LEU A 11 0.12 1.54 58.53
C LEU A 11 -1.06 1.87 57.58
N LEU A 12 -1.45 3.14 57.42
CA LEU A 12 -2.49 3.52 56.43
C LEU A 12 -2.24 4.82 55.64
N LEU A 13 -1.08 5.49 55.75
CA LEU A 13 -0.86 6.79 55.08
C LEU A 13 -0.22 6.70 53.68
N ALA A 14 0.33 5.57 53.26
CA ALA A 14 1.05 5.46 51.98
C ALA A 14 0.13 5.35 50.76
N GLY A 15 -1.12 4.90 50.92
CA GLY A 15 -2.03 4.65 49.78
C GLY A 15 -2.62 5.92 49.14
N PHE A 16 -2.85 6.97 49.93
CA PHE A 16 -3.56 8.18 49.46
C PHE A 16 -2.67 9.12 48.64
N VAL A 17 -1.38 9.22 48.94
CA VAL A 17 -0.45 10.14 48.23
C VAL A 17 -0.21 9.71 46.78
N HIS A 18 -0.14 8.40 46.53
CA HIS A 18 0.14 7.86 45.19
C HIS A 18 -1.04 7.99 44.22
N ALA A 19 -2.28 8.08 44.72
CA ALA A 19 -3.46 8.27 43.89
C ALA A 19 -3.50 9.69 43.28
N GLY A 20 -3.17 10.73 44.06
CA GLY A 20 -3.12 12.11 43.56
C GLY A 20 -2.06 12.31 42.48
N GLU A 21 -0.85 11.80 42.71
CA GLU A 21 0.25 11.93 41.73
C GLU A 21 -0.03 11.20 40.40
N LEU A 22 -0.83 10.12 40.43
CA LEU A 22 -1.21 9.41 39.22
C LEU A 22 -2.19 10.22 38.37
N GLU A 23 -3.16 10.88 39.00
CA GLU A 23 -4.08 11.78 38.30
C GLU A 23 -3.36 13.01 37.75
N ASP A 24 -2.38 13.55 38.47
CA ASP A 24 -1.52 14.62 37.96
C ASP A 24 -0.73 14.16 36.72
N ALA A 25 -0.19 12.94 36.73
CA ALA A 25 0.50 12.36 35.58
C ALA A 25 -0.41 12.20 34.36
N LYS A 26 -1.65 11.73 34.56
CA LYS A 26 -2.68 11.63 33.51
C LYS A 26 -3.04 13.00 32.94
N ALA A 27 -3.29 13.98 33.80
CA ALA A 27 -3.63 15.34 33.37
C ALA A 27 -2.51 16.00 32.56
N LEU A 28 -1.24 15.79 32.96
CA LEU A 28 -0.09 16.26 32.18
C LEU A 28 0.00 15.55 30.83
N PHE A 29 -0.25 14.24 30.80
CA PHE A 29 -0.26 13.45 29.56
C PHE A 29 -1.33 13.93 28.58
N GLU A 30 -2.57 14.16 29.05
CA GLU A 30 -3.68 14.68 28.24
C GLU A 30 -3.37 16.10 27.70
N GLN A 31 -2.64 16.90 28.47
CA GLN A 31 -2.13 18.21 28.04
C GLN A 31 -0.91 18.11 27.11
N LYS A 32 -0.47 16.90 26.73
CA LYS A 32 0.71 16.62 25.92
C LYS A 32 2.03 17.12 26.53
N LYS A 33 2.07 17.31 27.85
CA LYS A 33 3.27 17.63 28.63
C LYS A 33 4.00 16.33 28.96
N TYR A 34 4.46 15.65 27.90
CA TYR A 34 4.98 14.30 28.02
C TYR A 34 6.24 14.19 28.90
N PRO A 35 7.23 15.10 28.85
CA PRO A 35 8.38 15.02 29.74
C PRO A 35 8.00 15.04 31.23
N GLU A 36 7.05 15.91 31.61
CA GLU A 36 6.56 16.03 32.98
C GLU A 36 5.72 14.82 33.40
N ALA A 37 4.81 14.36 32.53
CA ALA A 37 4.04 13.14 32.75
C ALA A 37 4.96 11.92 32.93
N MET A 38 5.97 11.79 32.07
CA MET A 38 6.94 10.69 32.10
C MET A 38 7.72 10.66 33.41
N LYS A 39 8.09 11.82 33.95
CA LYS A 39 8.76 11.91 35.25
C LYS A 39 7.90 11.35 36.39
N LEU A 40 6.61 11.74 36.43
CA LEU A 40 5.67 11.24 37.44
C LEU A 40 5.37 9.75 37.24
N TYR A 41 5.07 9.33 36.02
CA TYR A 41 4.84 7.91 35.72
C TYR A 41 6.07 7.06 36.05
N THR A 42 7.29 7.52 35.77
CA THR A 42 8.54 6.82 36.16
C THR A 42 8.64 6.65 37.67
N LYS A 43 8.38 7.70 38.44
CA LYS A 43 8.36 7.63 39.91
C LYS A 43 7.36 6.58 40.40
N LEU A 44 6.12 6.65 39.94
CA LEU A 44 5.04 5.77 40.37
C LEU A 44 5.24 4.32 39.91
N ALA A 45 5.71 4.11 38.68
CA ALA A 45 5.98 2.79 38.12
C ALA A 45 7.12 2.08 38.86
N ASN A 46 8.15 2.83 39.28
CA ASN A 46 9.23 2.33 40.13
C ASN A 46 8.75 2.00 41.54
N ALA A 47 7.78 2.76 42.08
CA ALA A 47 7.07 2.42 43.31
C ALA A 47 6.11 1.22 43.16
N GLY A 48 5.99 0.66 41.95
CA GLY A 48 5.21 -0.54 41.68
C GLY A 48 3.76 -0.29 41.30
N ASN A 49 3.34 0.95 41.07
CA ASN A 49 2.02 1.28 40.58
C ASN A 49 1.82 0.67 39.18
N VAL A 50 0.81 -0.20 39.06
CA VAL A 50 0.55 -1.01 37.86
C VAL A 50 0.07 -0.16 36.69
N GLU A 51 -0.74 0.85 36.96
CA GLU A 51 -1.26 1.76 35.94
C GLU A 51 -0.15 2.64 35.39
N ALA A 52 0.73 3.19 36.24
CA ALA A 52 1.90 3.93 35.79
C ALA A 52 2.89 3.08 34.97
N GLN A 53 3.08 1.81 35.32
CA GLN A 53 3.86 0.87 34.50
C GLN A 53 3.24 0.68 33.12
N GLN A 54 1.92 0.52 33.06
CA GLN A 54 1.19 0.42 31.79
C GLN A 54 1.32 1.72 30.98
N SER A 55 1.19 2.90 31.60
CA SER A 55 1.33 4.19 30.91
C SER A 55 2.73 4.40 30.35
N LEU A 56 3.80 4.06 31.09
CA LEU A 56 5.16 4.10 30.54
C LEU A 56 5.34 3.17 29.34
N GLY A 57 4.75 1.98 29.39
CA GLY A 57 4.73 1.06 28.26
C GLY A 57 4.17 1.73 27.00
N GLN A 58 3.03 2.42 27.13
CA GLN A 58 2.41 3.18 26.04
C GLN A 58 3.28 4.34 25.56
N MET A 59 3.82 5.14 26.49
CA MET A 59 4.64 6.30 26.14
C MET A 59 5.87 5.92 25.30
N TYR A 60 6.54 4.83 25.66
CA TYR A 60 7.68 4.32 24.86
C TYR A 60 7.24 3.69 23.54
N TRP A 61 6.06 3.08 23.49
CA TRP A 61 5.54 2.45 22.27
C TRP A 61 5.10 3.48 21.21
N TYR A 62 4.45 4.56 21.64
CA TYR A 62 3.96 5.62 20.76
C TYR A 62 4.99 6.75 20.54
N GLY A 63 6.17 6.66 21.16
CA GLY A 63 7.23 7.66 21.04
C GLY A 63 6.94 8.98 21.77
N GLU A 64 5.95 9.00 22.66
CA GLU A 64 5.63 10.15 23.52
C GLU A 64 6.74 10.40 24.55
N ALA A 65 7.58 9.40 24.79
CA ALA A 65 8.82 9.50 25.55
C ALA A 65 10.00 10.13 24.76
N GLY A 66 9.76 10.66 23.55
CA GLY A 66 10.75 11.31 22.68
C GLY A 66 10.99 10.54 21.38
N GLU A 67 11.28 9.24 21.48
CA GLU A 67 11.39 8.31 20.36
C GLU A 67 10.75 6.96 20.73
N VAL A 68 10.38 6.17 19.72
CA VAL A 68 9.84 4.82 19.95
C VAL A 68 10.95 3.93 20.51
N ASP A 69 10.73 3.35 21.69
CA ASP A 69 11.64 2.40 22.33
C ASP A 69 10.88 1.12 22.69
N GLU A 70 10.89 0.18 21.75
CA GLU A 70 10.12 -1.06 21.85
C GLU A 70 10.62 -1.96 22.99
N ALA A 71 11.91 -1.89 23.31
CA ALA A 71 12.51 -2.64 24.40
C ALA A 71 12.00 -2.13 25.76
N LYS A 72 12.00 -0.80 25.97
CA LYS A 72 11.46 -0.21 27.20
C LYS A 72 9.95 -0.37 27.29
N ALA A 73 9.22 -0.23 26.18
CA ALA A 73 7.79 -0.51 26.14
C ALA A 73 7.49 -1.95 26.59
N THR A 74 8.19 -2.93 25.99
CA THR A 74 8.06 -4.35 26.35
C THR A 74 8.39 -4.59 27.82
N MET A 75 9.47 -3.99 28.33
CA MET A 75 9.87 -4.11 29.73
C MET A 75 8.75 -3.62 30.68
N TRP A 76 8.18 -2.44 30.42
CA TRP A 76 7.16 -1.85 31.29
C TRP A 76 5.82 -2.58 31.22
N PHE A 77 5.39 -2.93 30.01
CA PHE A 77 4.18 -3.75 29.86
C PHE A 77 4.34 -5.13 30.51
N THR A 78 5.51 -5.76 30.41
CA THR A 78 5.76 -7.06 31.07
C THR A 78 5.62 -6.95 32.58
N LYS A 79 6.15 -5.88 33.19
CA LYS A 79 6.01 -5.63 34.64
C LYS A 79 4.54 -5.45 35.05
N ALA A 80 3.77 -4.68 34.27
CA ALA A 80 2.34 -4.46 34.55
C ALA A 80 1.51 -5.74 34.34
N ALA A 81 1.76 -6.48 33.25
CA ALA A 81 1.09 -7.74 32.92
C ALA A 81 1.35 -8.82 33.97
N ALA A 82 2.58 -8.93 34.48
CA ALA A 82 2.93 -9.83 35.57
C ALA A 82 2.14 -9.56 36.87
N LYS A 83 1.57 -8.35 37.02
CA LYS A 83 0.70 -7.95 38.13
C LYS A 83 -0.79 -8.00 37.77
N GLY A 84 -1.16 -8.66 36.67
CA GLY A 84 -2.54 -8.84 36.24
C GLY A 84 -3.13 -7.69 35.42
N ASN A 85 -2.32 -6.73 34.96
CA ASN A 85 -2.82 -5.69 34.06
C ASN A 85 -3.13 -6.28 32.67
N LYS A 86 -4.42 -6.47 32.38
CA LYS A 86 -4.88 -7.01 31.10
C LYS A 86 -4.53 -6.11 29.91
N VAL A 87 -4.62 -4.79 30.06
CA VAL A 87 -4.29 -3.82 28.99
C VAL A 87 -2.82 -3.94 28.58
N ALA A 88 -1.92 -4.11 29.54
CA ALA A 88 -0.50 -4.32 29.30
C ALA A 88 -0.24 -5.68 28.63
N ALA A 89 -0.93 -6.74 29.06
CA ALA A 89 -0.82 -8.06 28.42
C ALA A 89 -1.31 -8.04 26.96
N ASP A 90 -2.46 -7.42 26.70
CA ASP A 90 -2.99 -7.26 25.34
C ASP A 90 -2.05 -6.40 24.48
N SER A 91 -1.49 -5.31 25.05
CA SER A 91 -0.50 -4.45 24.39
C SER A 91 0.75 -5.23 23.97
N LEU A 92 1.27 -6.14 24.81
CA LEU A 92 2.41 -6.99 24.45
C LEU A 92 2.11 -7.88 23.25
N VAL A 93 0.92 -8.48 23.20
CA VAL A 93 0.51 -9.34 22.08
C VAL A 93 0.46 -8.53 20.78
N ILE A 94 -0.14 -7.33 20.82
CA ILE A 94 -0.20 -6.44 19.65
C ILE A 94 1.19 -5.97 19.22
N MET A 95 2.05 -5.60 20.16
CA MET A 95 3.44 -5.23 19.87
C MET A 95 4.20 -6.36 19.20
N GLN A 96 4.10 -7.59 19.71
CA GLN A 96 4.75 -8.76 19.13
C GLN A 96 4.25 -9.04 17.72
N GLN A 97 2.93 -8.97 17.50
CA GLN A 97 2.35 -9.10 16.17
C GLN A 97 2.89 -8.02 15.22
N ARG A 98 2.93 -6.76 15.67
CA ARG A 98 3.42 -5.65 14.85
C ARG A 98 4.91 -5.78 14.53
N VAL A 99 5.74 -6.19 15.51
CA VAL A 99 7.17 -6.47 15.29
C VAL A 99 7.36 -7.58 14.26
N ALA A 100 6.62 -8.69 14.39
CA ALA A 100 6.68 -9.80 13.45
C ALA A 100 6.24 -9.41 12.02
N ARG A 101 5.39 -8.39 11.88
CA ARG A 101 4.84 -7.91 10.61
C ARG A 101 5.42 -6.57 10.15
N ARG A 102 6.51 -6.09 10.77
CA ARG A 102 7.09 -4.78 10.44
C ARG A 102 7.48 -4.67 8.98
N ALA A 103 8.13 -5.71 8.44
CA ALA A 103 8.53 -5.72 7.04
C ALA A 103 7.33 -5.63 6.08
N ASP A 104 6.20 -6.24 6.43
CA ASP A 104 4.98 -6.17 5.63
C ASP A 104 4.35 -4.78 5.71
N ILE A 105 4.30 -4.16 6.90
CA ILE A 105 3.85 -2.77 7.07
C ILE A 105 4.71 -1.84 6.21
N ASP A 106 6.04 -1.94 6.33
CA ASP A 106 6.99 -1.12 5.57
C ASP A 106 6.83 -1.32 4.07
N TYR A 107 6.55 -2.55 3.64
CA TYR A 107 6.30 -2.89 2.25
C TYR A 107 5.10 -2.10 1.70
N TRP A 108 3.95 -2.15 2.37
CA TRP A 108 2.75 -1.44 1.91
C TRP A 108 2.85 0.08 2.07
N VAL A 109 3.61 0.56 3.06
CA VAL A 109 3.82 1.99 3.29
C VAL A 109 4.74 2.63 2.25
N SER A 110 5.70 1.87 1.68
CA SER A 110 6.76 2.50 0.88
C SER A 110 7.42 1.66 -0.22
N LYS A 111 7.28 0.33 -0.23
CA LYS A 111 8.04 -0.54 -1.15
C LYS A 111 7.20 -1.21 -2.23
N TYR A 112 5.89 -1.35 -2.05
CA TYR A 112 5.02 -1.87 -3.10
C TYR A 112 5.15 -0.98 -4.34
N ASP A 113 5.54 -1.55 -5.48
CA ASP A 113 5.84 -0.84 -6.72
C ASP A 113 4.81 -1.12 -7.83
N GLY A 114 3.90 -2.07 -7.59
CA GLY A 114 2.91 -2.50 -8.57
C GLY A 114 3.49 -3.35 -9.69
N GLU A 115 4.64 -4.00 -9.50
CA GLU A 115 5.23 -4.87 -10.54
C GLU A 115 4.28 -6.01 -10.96
N ASP A 116 3.48 -6.51 -10.01
CA ASP A 116 2.45 -7.51 -10.30
C ASP A 116 1.34 -6.97 -11.24
N LEU A 117 1.12 -5.65 -11.26
CA LEU A 117 0.21 -4.94 -12.18
C LEU A 117 0.81 -4.74 -13.58
N LYS A 118 1.98 -5.31 -13.87
CA LYS A 118 2.61 -5.31 -15.21
C LYS A 118 2.65 -6.69 -15.85
N SER A 119 2.12 -7.70 -15.17
CA SER A 119 2.21 -9.12 -15.54
C SER A 119 0.83 -9.78 -15.73
N GLY A 120 0.81 -10.96 -16.36
CA GLY A 120 -0.40 -11.78 -16.50
C GLY A 120 -1.56 -11.01 -17.14
N LYS A 121 -2.69 -10.90 -16.44
CA LYS A 121 -3.90 -10.19 -16.91
C LYS A 121 -3.73 -8.67 -17.08
N PHE A 122 -2.61 -8.12 -16.59
CA PHE A 122 -2.26 -6.72 -16.77
C PHE A 122 -1.20 -6.50 -17.86
N HIS A 123 -0.69 -7.59 -18.46
CA HIS A 123 0.31 -7.51 -19.52
C HIS A 123 -0.34 -7.54 -20.90
N CYS A 124 -0.28 -6.42 -21.61
CA CYS A 124 -0.78 -6.28 -22.98
C CYS A 124 0.36 -5.99 -23.95
N PRO A 125 0.97 -7.04 -24.56
CA PRO A 125 2.11 -6.84 -25.45
C PRO A 125 1.71 -6.06 -26.69
N ALA A 126 2.47 -5.01 -27.00
CA ALA A 126 2.23 -4.19 -28.18
C ALA A 126 2.32 -5.05 -29.47
N PRO A 127 1.38 -4.91 -30.41
CA PRO A 127 1.39 -5.65 -31.65
C PRO A 127 2.55 -5.18 -32.52
N ARG A 128 3.13 -6.10 -33.29
CA ARG A 128 4.10 -5.72 -34.32
C ARG A 128 3.36 -5.10 -35.50
N VAL A 129 3.55 -3.80 -35.71
CA VAL A 129 2.93 -3.04 -36.81
C VAL A 129 4.03 -2.67 -37.82
N PRO A 130 3.98 -3.16 -39.07
CA PRO A 130 4.92 -2.73 -40.10
C PRO A 130 4.61 -1.31 -40.57
N PRO A 131 5.55 -0.59 -41.22
CA PRO A 131 5.26 0.75 -41.77
C PRO A 131 4.15 0.74 -42.84
N ILE A 132 4.01 -0.36 -43.56
CA ILE A 132 3.02 -0.56 -44.61
C ILE A 132 2.78 -2.06 -44.82
N SER A 133 1.56 -2.46 -45.17
CA SER A 133 1.26 -3.81 -45.64
C SER A 133 0.78 -3.79 -47.08
N LYS A 134 1.31 -4.70 -47.90
CA LYS A 134 1.02 -4.75 -49.34
C LYS A 134 0.22 -5.99 -49.73
N GLN A 135 0.24 -7.02 -48.89
CA GLN A 135 -0.43 -8.29 -49.12
C GLN A 135 -1.68 -8.39 -48.24
N SER A 136 -2.79 -8.89 -48.80
CA SER A 136 -4.07 -8.99 -48.09
C SER A 136 -3.96 -9.80 -46.81
N ASP A 137 -3.23 -10.91 -46.84
CA ASP A 137 -3.03 -11.78 -45.69
C ASP A 137 -2.22 -11.10 -44.56
N GLU A 138 -1.27 -10.23 -44.91
CA GLU A 138 -0.52 -9.43 -43.94
C GLU A 138 -1.42 -8.36 -43.31
N ILE A 139 -2.25 -7.70 -44.11
CA ILE A 139 -3.22 -6.70 -43.63
C ILE A 139 -4.15 -7.33 -42.60
N ASP A 140 -4.72 -8.49 -42.92
CA ASP A 140 -5.61 -9.22 -42.01
C ASP A 140 -4.88 -9.65 -40.72
N ARG A 141 -3.64 -10.13 -40.82
CA ARG A 141 -2.85 -10.50 -39.64
C ARG A 141 -2.57 -9.30 -38.73
N VAL A 142 -2.14 -8.18 -39.29
CA VAL A 142 -1.83 -6.95 -38.53
C VAL A 142 -3.10 -6.38 -37.90
N ALA A 143 -4.21 -6.31 -38.65
CA ALA A 143 -5.50 -5.86 -38.13
C ALA A 143 -5.98 -6.72 -36.96
N ASN A 144 -5.87 -8.04 -37.08
CA ASN A 144 -6.23 -8.97 -35.99
C ASN A 144 -5.33 -8.80 -34.75
N ALA A 145 -4.03 -8.55 -34.94
CA ALA A 145 -3.11 -8.30 -33.83
C ALA A 145 -3.46 -6.99 -33.09
N ILE A 146 -3.82 -5.94 -33.83
CA ILE A 146 -4.26 -4.65 -33.26
C ILE A 146 -5.54 -4.83 -32.44
N ASN A 147 -6.54 -5.54 -32.98
CA ASN A 147 -7.80 -5.80 -32.28
C ASN A 147 -7.57 -6.58 -30.97
N LYS A 148 -6.77 -7.66 -31.02
CA LYS A 148 -6.41 -8.43 -29.82
C LYS A 148 -5.71 -7.58 -28.77
N TRP A 149 -4.81 -6.69 -29.18
CA TRP A 149 -4.15 -5.77 -28.26
C TRP A 149 -5.13 -4.78 -27.64
N GLN A 150 -6.05 -4.23 -28.43
CA GLN A 150 -7.06 -3.28 -27.95
C GLN A 150 -8.03 -3.94 -26.95
N ASP A 151 -8.46 -5.17 -27.22
CA ASP A 151 -9.26 -5.97 -26.28
C ASP A 151 -8.51 -6.22 -24.97
N CYS A 152 -7.21 -6.57 -25.05
CA CYS A 152 -6.36 -6.71 -23.88
C CYS A 152 -6.27 -5.40 -23.09
N TYR A 153 -5.98 -4.28 -23.75
CA TYR A 153 -5.84 -2.97 -23.08
C TYR A 153 -7.14 -2.56 -22.37
N ASN A 154 -8.29 -2.79 -23.00
CA ASN A 154 -9.59 -2.57 -22.38
C ASN A 154 -9.78 -3.45 -21.13
N ALA A 155 -9.41 -4.72 -21.21
CA ALA A 155 -9.44 -5.63 -20.07
C ALA A 155 -8.46 -5.21 -18.95
N PHE A 156 -7.27 -4.73 -19.29
CA PHE A 156 -6.32 -4.14 -18.34
C PHE A 156 -6.95 -3.00 -17.55
N VAL A 157 -7.60 -2.03 -18.23
CA VAL A 157 -8.27 -0.91 -17.58
C VAL A 157 -9.37 -1.40 -16.62
N GLN A 158 -10.19 -2.35 -17.06
CA GLN A 158 -11.23 -2.95 -16.20
C GLN A 158 -10.64 -3.66 -14.99
N ASN A 159 -9.57 -4.44 -15.18
CA ASN A 159 -8.88 -5.17 -14.13
C ASN A 159 -8.25 -4.21 -13.11
N LEU A 160 -7.64 -3.11 -13.57
CA LEU A 160 -7.02 -2.10 -12.69
C LEU A 160 -8.08 -1.36 -11.88
N ASN A 161 -9.21 -1.00 -12.50
CA ASN A 161 -10.35 -0.40 -11.81
C ASN A 161 -10.96 -1.36 -10.77
N ALA A 162 -11.02 -2.66 -11.06
CA ALA A 162 -11.55 -3.67 -10.14
C ALA A 162 -10.70 -3.87 -8.87
N VAL A 163 -9.41 -3.53 -8.91
CA VAL A 163 -8.50 -3.60 -7.75
C VAL A 163 -8.28 -2.23 -7.10
N SER A 164 -8.97 -1.19 -7.56
CA SER A 164 -8.91 0.18 -7.05
C SER A 164 -9.85 0.40 -5.84
N PRO A 165 -9.47 1.23 -4.86
CA PRO A 165 -8.12 1.75 -4.63
C PRO A 165 -7.16 0.62 -4.26
N LEU A 166 -5.88 0.74 -4.66
CA LEU A 166 -4.88 -0.29 -4.36
C LEU A 166 -4.68 -0.54 -2.85
N SER A 167 -5.11 0.38 -1.98
CA SER A 167 -5.16 0.16 -0.52
C SER A 167 -6.01 -1.02 -0.09
N ASN A 168 -6.99 -1.44 -0.89
CA ASN A 168 -7.78 -2.66 -0.63
C ASN A 168 -6.96 -3.95 -0.72
N ARG A 169 -5.75 -3.87 -1.28
CA ARG A 169 -4.84 -5.01 -1.41
C ARG A 169 -4.00 -5.27 -0.17
N ILE A 170 -3.96 -4.32 0.78
CA ILE A 170 -3.25 -4.51 2.05
C ILE A 170 -3.93 -5.66 2.80
N PRO A 171 -3.21 -6.73 3.18
CA PRO A 171 -3.80 -7.83 3.93
C PRO A 171 -4.44 -7.34 5.23
N ALA A 172 -5.64 -7.82 5.56
CA ALA A 172 -6.41 -7.34 6.71
C ALA A 172 -5.66 -7.49 8.05
N ASP A 173 -4.85 -8.53 8.17
CA ASP A 173 -4.01 -8.79 9.33
C ASP A 173 -2.77 -7.90 9.43
N VAL A 174 -2.33 -7.29 8.33
CA VAL A 174 -1.36 -6.18 8.33
C VAL A 174 -2.07 -4.87 8.65
N ALA A 175 -3.18 -4.58 7.96
CA ALA A 175 -3.92 -3.34 8.10
C ALA A 175 -4.35 -3.06 9.56
N LYS A 176 -4.76 -4.10 10.30
CA LYS A 176 -5.14 -3.98 11.73
C LYS A 176 -3.98 -3.58 12.67
N LEU A 177 -2.73 -3.75 12.23
CA LEU A 177 -1.52 -3.45 13.01
C LEU A 177 -0.91 -2.08 12.66
N MET A 178 -1.40 -1.44 11.60
CA MET A 178 -0.95 -0.13 11.15
C MET A 178 -1.59 0.96 12.01
N ASN A 179 -0.83 2.00 12.35
CA ASN A 179 -1.39 3.21 12.92
C ASN A 179 -1.99 4.12 11.82
N ALA A 180 -2.71 5.18 12.24
CA ALA A 180 -3.37 6.09 11.30
C ALA A 180 -2.39 6.76 10.32
N ALA A 181 -1.22 7.20 10.79
CA ALA A 181 -0.23 7.86 9.93
C ALA A 181 0.38 6.91 8.90
N GLU A 182 0.63 5.65 9.28
CA GLU A 182 1.08 4.59 8.37
C GLU A 182 0.02 4.27 7.32
N MET A 183 -1.24 4.16 7.73
CA MET A 183 -2.34 3.88 6.81
C MET A 183 -2.53 5.02 5.80
N GLU A 184 -2.44 6.28 6.24
CA GLU A 184 -2.49 7.43 5.32
C GLU A 184 -1.29 7.47 4.37
N LYS A 185 -0.08 7.19 4.86
CA LYS A 185 1.11 7.06 3.99
C LYS A 185 0.96 5.94 2.97
N ALA A 186 0.48 4.77 3.39
CA ALA A 186 0.26 3.64 2.50
C ALA A 186 -0.79 3.96 1.43
N LYS A 187 -1.92 4.59 1.79
CA LYS A 187 -2.93 5.04 0.82
C LYS A 187 -2.34 6.01 -0.21
N ALA A 188 -1.56 7.00 0.24
CA ALA A 188 -0.94 7.98 -0.64
C ALA A 188 0.08 7.32 -1.59
N HIS A 189 0.95 6.46 -1.05
CA HIS A 189 1.92 5.69 -1.81
C HIS A 189 1.24 4.81 -2.86
N LEU A 190 0.23 4.04 -2.46
CA LEU A 190 -0.51 3.14 -3.35
C LEU A 190 -1.32 3.90 -4.42
N ALA A 191 -1.85 5.09 -4.10
CA ALA A 191 -2.47 5.96 -5.09
C ALA A 191 -1.43 6.44 -6.13
N GLN A 192 -0.23 6.83 -5.69
CA GLN A 192 0.85 7.22 -6.61
C GLN A 192 1.29 6.05 -7.51
N VAL A 193 1.41 4.85 -6.96
CA VAL A 193 1.72 3.64 -7.75
C VAL A 193 0.64 3.38 -8.79
N GLN A 194 -0.64 3.50 -8.41
CA GLN A 194 -1.75 3.33 -9.33
C GLN A 194 -1.74 4.36 -10.47
N GLU A 195 -1.45 5.63 -10.16
CA GLU A 195 -1.29 6.69 -11.16
C GLU A 195 -0.13 6.38 -12.10
N ASN A 196 1.03 5.98 -11.58
CA ASN A 196 2.21 5.66 -12.38
C ASN A 196 1.94 4.51 -13.36
N VAL A 197 1.33 3.42 -12.88
CA VAL A 197 0.94 2.27 -13.71
C VAL A 197 -0.07 2.69 -14.80
N SER A 198 -1.03 3.55 -14.45
CA SER A 198 -2.04 4.04 -15.40
C SER A 198 -1.43 4.94 -16.48
N GLU A 199 -0.54 5.85 -16.10
CA GLU A 199 0.14 6.75 -17.05
C GLU A 199 1.13 5.99 -17.93
N GLU A 200 1.89 5.03 -17.41
CA GLU A 200 2.77 4.17 -18.22
C GLU A 200 1.98 3.41 -19.29
N ALA A 201 0.87 2.77 -18.91
CA ALA A 201 0.00 2.06 -19.83
C ALA A 201 -0.60 3.01 -20.89
N LYS A 202 -1.05 4.19 -20.48
CA LYS A 202 -1.60 5.22 -21.37
C LYS A 202 -0.57 5.76 -22.37
N VAL A 203 0.67 5.99 -21.94
CA VAL A 203 1.76 6.42 -22.82
C VAL A 203 2.10 5.32 -23.83
N GLY A 204 2.25 4.07 -23.38
CA GLY A 204 2.50 2.92 -24.26
C GLY A 204 1.37 2.72 -25.29
N ALA A 205 0.11 2.90 -24.87
CA ALA A 205 -1.04 2.82 -25.77
C ALA A 205 -1.05 3.94 -26.81
N LYS A 206 -0.72 5.17 -26.43
CA LYS A 206 -0.60 6.28 -27.38
C LYS A 206 0.46 6.02 -28.45
N MET A 207 1.62 5.49 -28.06
CA MET A 207 2.68 5.13 -29.02
C MET A 207 2.21 4.04 -29.98
N THR A 208 1.60 2.98 -29.46
CA THR A 208 1.06 1.89 -30.28
C THR A 208 0.01 2.40 -31.27
N LEU A 209 -0.91 3.26 -30.82
CA LEU A 209 -1.96 3.82 -31.67
C LEU A 209 -1.40 4.78 -32.75
N ALA A 210 -0.28 5.47 -32.47
CA ALA A 210 0.41 6.27 -33.46
C ALA A 210 1.00 5.38 -34.58
N ASP A 211 1.67 4.28 -34.22
CA ASP A 211 2.19 3.31 -35.20
C ASP A 211 1.07 2.71 -36.05
N VAL A 212 -0.06 2.36 -35.42
CA VAL A 212 -1.26 1.87 -36.11
C VAL A 212 -1.82 2.91 -37.09
N ALA A 213 -1.87 4.19 -36.70
CA ALA A 213 -2.36 5.25 -37.57
C ALA A 213 -1.46 5.44 -38.81
N VAL A 214 -0.14 5.41 -38.63
CA VAL A 214 0.83 5.47 -39.72
C VAL A 214 0.66 4.28 -40.67
N TRP A 215 0.60 3.07 -40.13
CA TRP A 215 0.41 1.85 -40.92
C TRP A 215 -0.90 1.86 -41.72
N ARG A 216 -2.02 2.26 -41.10
CA ARG A 216 -3.31 2.36 -41.81
C ARG A 216 -3.22 3.34 -42.97
N SER A 217 -2.75 4.55 -42.72
CA SER A 217 -2.65 5.59 -43.75
C SER A 217 -1.78 5.15 -44.93
N ALA A 218 -0.61 4.55 -44.66
CA ALA A 218 0.29 4.07 -45.71
C ALA A 218 -0.30 2.89 -46.49
N THR A 219 -0.93 1.94 -45.80
CA THR A 219 -1.53 0.74 -46.39
C THR A 219 -2.73 1.09 -47.27
N GLU A 220 -3.62 1.96 -46.80
CA GLU A 220 -4.77 2.46 -47.56
C GLU A 220 -4.33 3.23 -48.82
N ALA A 221 -3.30 4.07 -48.70
CA ALA A 221 -2.73 4.80 -49.84
C ALA A 221 -2.18 3.83 -50.91
N TYR A 222 -1.45 2.79 -50.50
CA TYR A 222 -0.92 1.78 -51.43
C TYR A 222 -2.03 0.98 -52.12
N ILE A 223 -3.06 0.55 -51.37
CA ILE A 223 -4.21 -0.16 -51.96
C ILE A 223 -4.90 0.72 -53.00
N ALA A 224 -5.13 2.00 -52.69
CA ALA A 224 -5.76 2.94 -53.60
C ALA A 224 -4.94 3.13 -54.89
N GLU A 225 -3.63 3.33 -54.77
CA GLU A 225 -2.72 3.46 -55.91
C GLU A 225 -2.68 2.18 -56.76
N HIS A 226 -2.51 1.02 -56.11
CA HIS A 226 -2.43 -0.27 -56.79
C HIS A 226 -3.74 -0.59 -57.53
N ASN A 227 -4.89 -0.39 -56.89
CA ASN A 227 -6.19 -0.58 -57.53
C ASN A 227 -6.40 0.37 -58.71
N ALA A 228 -5.95 1.62 -58.61
CA ALA A 228 -6.02 2.57 -59.72
C ALA A 228 -5.16 2.13 -60.91
N ILE A 229 -3.99 1.54 -60.67
CA ILE A 229 -3.11 0.98 -61.72
C ILE A 229 -3.77 -0.25 -62.37
N VAL A 230 -4.22 -1.22 -61.58
CA VAL A 230 -4.87 -2.45 -62.07
C VAL A 230 -6.12 -2.13 -62.90
N ASN A 231 -6.95 -1.19 -62.45
CA ASN A 231 -8.16 -0.79 -63.16
C ASN A 231 -7.90 -0.01 -64.46
N LYS A 232 -6.72 0.61 -64.60
CA LYS A 232 -6.29 1.34 -65.82
C LYS A 232 -5.51 0.46 -66.80
N ALA A 233 -5.09 -0.74 -66.40
CA ALA A 233 -4.37 -1.65 -67.29
C ALA A 233 -5.30 -2.12 -68.44
N PRO A 234 -4.82 -2.15 -69.70
CA PRO A 234 -5.59 -2.72 -70.81
C PRO A 234 -5.95 -4.17 -70.47
N LYS A 235 -7.21 -4.56 -70.66
CA LYS A 235 -7.58 -5.99 -70.60
C LYS A 235 -6.81 -6.68 -71.72
N GLU A 236 -5.93 -7.63 -71.39
CA GLU A 236 -5.31 -8.48 -72.40
C GLU A 236 -6.43 -9.18 -73.19
N ASP A 237 -6.61 -8.76 -74.45
CA ASP A 237 -7.47 -9.45 -75.38
C ASP A 237 -6.98 -10.90 -75.47
N SER A 238 -7.85 -11.82 -75.06
CA SER A 238 -7.65 -13.25 -75.26
C SER A 238 -7.29 -13.48 -76.73
N ILE A 239 -6.02 -13.80 -76.99
CA ILE A 239 -5.54 -14.21 -78.30
C ILE A 239 -6.26 -15.51 -78.65
N SER A 240 -7.39 -15.36 -79.33
CA SER A 240 -8.12 -16.43 -80.00
C SER A 240 -7.14 -17.08 -81.00
N SER A 241 -6.61 -18.25 -80.62
CA SER A 241 -5.88 -19.13 -81.52
C SER A 241 -6.83 -19.62 -82.63
N LYS A 242 -6.97 -18.85 -83.71
CA LYS A 242 -7.39 -19.39 -85.01
C LYS A 242 -6.12 -19.75 -85.77
N ARG A 243 -5.59 -20.95 -85.53
CA ARG A 243 -4.77 -21.66 -86.53
C ARG A 243 -5.76 -22.27 -87.53
N LYS A 244 -5.75 -21.75 -88.75
CA LYS A 244 -6.16 -22.50 -89.96
C LYS A 244 -4.91 -23.11 -90.56
#